data_AF-A0A7C3YB09-F1
#
_entry.id   AF-A0A7C3YB09-F1
#
_cell.length_a   1.000
_cell.length_b   1.000
_cell.length_c   1.000
_cell.angle_alpha   90.00
_cell.angle_beta   90.00
_cell.angle_gamma   90.00
#
_symmetry.space_group_name_H-M   'P 1'
#
loop_
_entity.id
_entity.type
_entity.pdbx_description
1 polymer ?
#
loop_
_entity_poly.entity_id
_entity_poly.type
_entity_poly.pdbx_seq_one_letter_code
_entity_poly.pdbx_strand_id
1 'polypeptide(L)' 'KFTLITGRDIMEILKIPSGPKVGEIKAKIEAAYLDGKISTRDEALRMIEEQNK' A
#
# COMPACT_ATOMS: atom_id res chain seq x y z
N LYS A 1 13.28 1.52 -9.26
CA LYS A 1 12.22 2.12 -8.41
C LYS A 1 10.93 1.37 -8.72
N PHE A 2 10.60 0.36 -7.92
CA PHE A 2 9.36 -0.38 -8.08
C PHE A 2 8.24 0.38 -7.37
N THR A 3 7.09 0.57 -8.01
CA THR A 3 5.99 1.34 -7.42
C THR A 3 4.67 0.82 -7.96
N LEU A 4 4.07 -0.15 -7.26
CA LEU A 4 2.68 -0.58 -7.52
C LEU A 4 1.69 0.53 -7.18
N ILE A 5 2.01 1.24 -6.09
CA ILE A 5 1.18 2.27 -5.49
C ILE A 5 2.07 3.33 -4.83
N THR A 6 1.55 4.54 -4.74
CA THR A 6 2.20 5.70 -4.15
C THR A 6 1.58 6.04 -2.80
N GLY A 7 2.26 6.89 -2.03
CA GLY A 7 1.66 7.44 -0.81
C GLY A 7 0.36 8.21 -1.07
N ARG A 8 0.22 8.81 -2.26
CA ARG A 8 -1.02 9.49 -2.68
C ARG A 8 -2.16 8.51 -2.88
N ASP A 9 -1.91 7.39 -3.55
CA ASP A 9 -2.91 6.32 -3.72
C ASP A 9 -3.42 5.84 -2.35
N ILE A 10 -2.50 5.60 -1.40
CA ILE A 10 -2.85 5.17 -0.04
C ILE A 10 -3.74 6.20 0.67
N MET A 11 -3.40 7.49 0.58
CA MET A 11 -4.20 8.56 1.18
C MET A 11 -5.60 8.65 0.58
N GLU A 12 -5.73 8.51 -0.74
CA GLU A 12 -7.02 8.57 -1.43
C GLU A 12 -7.91 7.37 -1.09
N ILE A 13 -7.34 6.16 -1.06
CA ILE A 13 -8.10 4.92 -0.80
C ILE A 13 -8.56 4.85 0.65
N LEU A 14 -7.65 5.12 1.60
CA LEU A 14 -7.96 5.02 3.03
C LEU A 14 -8.58 6.31 3.59
N LYS A 15 -8.64 7.38 2.79
CA LYS A 15 -9.10 8.70 3.22
C LYS A 15 -8.39 9.20 4.49
N ILE A 16 -7.09 8.90 4.60
CA ILE A 16 -6.24 9.33 5.72
C ILE A 16 -5.32 10.46 5.28
N PRO A 17 -5.00 11.40 6.19
CA PRO A 17 -4.01 12.44 5.90
C PRO A 17 -2.61 11.85 5.77
N SER A 18 -1.70 12.62 5.17
CA SER A 18 -0.27 12.29 5.16
C SER A 18 0.25 12.13 6.58
N GLY A 19 0.98 11.04 6.84
CA GLY A 19 1.57 10.79 8.15
C GLY A 19 2.32 9.46 8.20
N PRO A 20 2.87 9.10 9.39
CA PRO A 20 3.66 7.88 9.58
C PRO A 20 2.93 6.62 9.11
N LYS A 21 1.61 6.56 9.34
CA LYS A 21 0.75 5.44 8.93
C LYS A 21 0.77 5.18 7.41
N VAL A 22 0.86 6.22 6.58
CA VAL A 22 1.00 6.05 5.12
C VAL A 22 2.34 5.40 4.77
N GLY A 23 3.42 5.79 5.47
CA GLY A 23 4.74 5.20 5.32
C GLY A 23 4.79 3.73 5.73
N GLU A 24 4.15 3.38 6.86
CA GLU A 24 4.04 2.00 7.33
C GLU A 24 3.30 1.10 6.34
N ILE A 25 2.18 1.59 5.79
CA ILE A 25 1.39 0.84 4.80
C ILE A 25 2.19 0.63 3.52
N LYS A 26 2.88 1.69 3.05
CA LYS A 26 3.75 1.59 1.89
C LYS A 26 4.88 0.57 2.12
N ALA A 27 5.50 0.57 3.29
CA ALA A 27 6.56 -0.37 3.65
C ALA A 27 6.06 -1.82 3.68
N LYS A 28 4.85 -2.06 4.21
CA LYS A 28 4.22 -3.40 4.18
C LYS A 28 4.00 -3.91 2.76
N ILE A 29 3.60 -3.03 1.85
CA ILE A 29 3.34 -3.38 0.45
C ILE A 29 4.65 -3.63 -0.30
N GLU A 30 5.69 -2.83 -0.05
CA GLU A 30 7.04 -3.10 -0.56
C GLU A 30 7.57 -4.46 -0.05
N ALA A 31 7.41 -4.76 1.24
CA ALA A 31 7.80 -6.04 1.81
C ALA A 31 7.03 -7.22 1.17
N ALA A 32 5.70 -7.09 1.01
CA ALA A 32 4.89 -8.12 0.36
C ALA A 32 5.30 -8.36 -1.10
N TYR A 33 5.70 -7.30 -1.81
CA TYR A 33 6.22 -7.45 -3.16
C TYR A 33 7.57 -8.18 -3.21
N LEU A 34 8.50 -7.80 -2.31
CA LEU A 34 9.80 -8.45 -2.21
C LEU A 34 9.70 -9.93 -1.81
N ASP A 35 8.71 -10.25 -0.98
CA ASP A 35 8.37 -11.63 -0.58
C ASP A 35 7.66 -12.42 -1.71
N GLY A 36 7.33 -11.79 -2.84
CA GLY A 36 6.56 -12.41 -3.93
C GLY A 36 5.10 -12.69 -3.61
N LYS A 37 4.55 -12.10 -2.53
CA LYS A 37 3.13 -12.23 -2.15
C LYS A 37 2.20 -11.39 -3.01
N ILE A 38 2.72 -10.29 -3.54
CA ILE A 38 2.04 -9.44 -4.51
C ILE A 38 3.00 -9.12 -5.65
N SER A 39 2.48 -8.83 -6.82
CA SER A 39 3.23 -8.48 -8.03
C SER A 39 2.55 -7.38 -8.85
N THR A 40 1.29 -7.08 -8.54
CA THR A 40 0.44 -6.17 -9.31
C THR A 40 -0.17 -5.07 -8.44
N ARG A 41 -0.62 -4.00 -9.09
CA ARG A 41 -1.28 -2.88 -8.43
C ARG A 41 -2.57 -3.32 -7.75
N ASP A 42 -3.36 -4.19 -8.38
CA ASP A 42 -4.63 -4.67 -7.84
C ASP A 42 -4.45 -5.48 -6.55
N GLU A 43 -3.41 -6.29 -6.46
CA GLU A 43 -3.07 -7.01 -5.22
C GLU A 43 -2.67 -6.04 -4.11
N ALA A 44 -1.89 -5.00 -4.43
CA ALA A 44 -1.56 -3.95 -3.48
C ALA A 44 -2.80 -3.19 -3.00
N LEU A 45 -3.76 -2.92 -3.89
CA LEU A 45 -5.04 -2.27 -3.55
C LEU A 45 -5.85 -3.12 -2.57
N ARG A 46 -5.98 -4.43 -2.82
CA ARG A 46 -6.69 -5.35 -1.92
C ARG A 46 -6.07 -5.36 -0.52
N MET A 47 -4.73 -5.40 -0.44
CA MET A 47 -4.03 -5.31 0.85
C MET A 47 -4.32 -4.01 1.60
N ILE A 48 -4.50 -2.88 0.89
CA ILE A 48 -4.88 -1.61 1.51
C ILE A 48 -6.30 -1.67 2.04
N GLU A 49 -7.26 -2.15 1.24
CA GLU A 49 -8.67 -2.26 1.62
C GLU A 49 -8.86 -3.16 2.85
N GLU A 50 -8.09 -4.24 2.96
CA GLU A 50 -8.09 -5.14 4.12
C GLU A 50 -7.63 -4.47 5.43
N GLN A 51 -6.85 -3.38 5.39
CA GLN A 51 -6.46 -2.63 6.60
C GLN A 51 -7.61 -1.79 7.19
N ASN A 52 -8.73 -1.66 6.47
CA ASN A 52 -9.88 -0.84 6.87
C ASN A 52 -11.07 -1.67 7.38
N LYS A 53 -10.95 -3.00 7.43
CA LYS A 53 -11.88 -3.92 8.07
C LYS A 53 -11.46 -4.19 9.51
#